data_AF-A0A378QRD9-F1
#
_entry.id   AF-A0A378QRD9-F1
#
_cell.length_a   1.000
_cell.length_b   1.000
_cell.length_c   1.000
_cell.angle_alpha   90.00
_cell.angle_beta   90.00
_cell.angle_gamma   90.00
#
_symmetry.space_group_name_H-M   'P 1'
#
loop_
_entity.id
_entity.type
_entity.pdbx_description
1 polymer ?
#
loop_
_entity_poly.entity_id
_entity_poly.type
_entity_poly.pdbx_seq_one_letter_code
_entity_poly.pdbx_strand_id
1 'polypeptide(L)'
;MSATAPTPNAPQTTANINANVWYKNYMVIVFVIGLPLIVVISCVFFIVHAFKIKDSPVRDDWYMDGKSLYQDASKDKLAHDLGLSGVMRLDGTPDDYAVRFELKSAQAMSYPATLNVKVSHATDKAKDRDFVLTYQSDNLYTGKFTLDPLPAKYYLDISNDDHSTAKIEAGSWRLTHSQKLPAQNVAFLPLTAFDDERQALPDQRDKRHQQHTPDTIPPLAQ
;
A
#
# COMPACT_ATOMS: atom_id res chain seq x y z
N MET A 1 113.81 2.43 -24.71
CA MET A 1 113.10 2.89 -23.50
C MET A 1 111.65 3.17 -23.87
N SER A 2 110.71 2.70 -23.04
CA SER A 2 109.30 3.15 -22.90
C SER A 2 108.30 2.64 -23.96
N ALA A 3 107.36 1.73 -23.63
CA ALA A 3 106.06 1.93 -22.92
C ALA A 3 105.01 2.55 -23.88
N THR A 4 103.75 2.14 -24.11
CA THR A 4 102.71 1.36 -23.39
C THR A 4 101.54 1.05 -24.36
N ALA A 5 100.79 -0.03 -24.15
CA ALA A 5 99.49 -0.36 -24.78
C ALA A 5 98.32 0.52 -24.22
N PRO A 6 97.03 0.16 -24.27
CA PRO A 6 96.11 -0.04 -25.40
C PRO A 6 94.79 0.78 -25.29
N THR A 7 93.99 0.87 -26.39
CA THR A 7 92.50 0.97 -26.43
C THR A 7 91.79 2.18 -25.74
N PRO A 8 90.44 2.36 -25.76
CA PRO A 8 89.39 2.12 -26.78
C PRO A 8 88.30 3.24 -26.83
N ASN A 9 87.21 2.97 -27.57
CA ASN A 9 85.80 3.39 -27.33
C ASN A 9 85.22 4.63 -28.04
N ALA A 10 84.27 4.33 -28.93
CA ALA A 10 83.19 5.21 -29.35
C ALA A 10 82.14 5.42 -28.24
N PRO A 11 81.52 6.61 -28.13
CA PRO A 11 80.20 6.81 -27.53
C PRO A 11 79.15 6.98 -28.65
N GLN A 12 78.37 5.95 -28.98
CA GLN A 12 77.01 5.66 -28.46
C GLN A 12 75.96 6.75 -28.78
N THR A 13 75.18 6.51 -29.84
CA THR A 13 73.96 7.23 -30.21
C THR A 13 72.94 7.21 -29.08
N THR A 14 72.58 8.36 -28.54
CA THR A 14 71.49 8.52 -27.56
C THR A 14 70.13 8.29 -28.24
N ALA A 15 69.64 7.05 -28.19
CA ALA A 15 68.25 6.75 -28.50
C ALA A 15 67.34 7.45 -27.49
N ASN A 16 66.49 8.36 -27.98
CA ASN A 16 65.52 9.09 -27.18
C ASN A 16 64.38 8.13 -26.77
N ILE A 17 64.54 7.42 -25.66
CA ILE A 17 63.50 6.54 -25.12
C ILE A 17 62.49 7.40 -24.37
N ASN A 18 61.60 8.06 -25.11
CA ASN A 18 60.35 8.53 -24.54
C ASN A 18 59.51 7.28 -24.22
N ALA A 19 59.78 6.69 -23.07
CA ALA A 19 59.03 5.57 -22.53
C ALA A 19 57.58 6.02 -22.37
N ASN A 20 56.70 5.53 -23.25
CA ASN A 20 55.30 5.84 -23.24
C ASN A 20 54.70 5.29 -21.94
N VAL A 21 54.46 6.16 -20.96
CA VAL A 21 54.10 5.75 -19.60
C VAL A 21 52.67 5.22 -19.62
N TRP A 22 52.49 3.95 -19.27
CA TRP A 22 51.28 3.17 -19.54
C TRP A 22 49.96 3.82 -19.05
N TYR A 23 49.97 4.51 -17.92
CA TYR A 23 48.78 5.17 -17.35
C TYR A 23 48.37 6.46 -18.08
N LYS A 24 49.22 7.01 -18.95
CA LYS A 24 48.91 8.20 -19.77
C LYS A 24 48.27 7.82 -21.11
N ASN A 25 48.21 6.54 -21.43
CA ASN A 25 47.57 6.08 -22.65
C ASN A 25 46.04 6.25 -22.53
N TYR A 26 45.45 7.01 -23.46
CA TYR A 26 44.02 7.28 -23.51
C TYR A 26 43.16 6.01 -23.44
N MET A 27 43.59 4.93 -24.10
CA MET A 27 42.85 3.65 -24.08
C MET A 27 42.81 3.03 -22.68
N VAL A 28 43.92 3.11 -21.93
CA VAL A 28 43.98 2.58 -20.56
C VAL A 28 43.11 3.41 -19.63
N ILE A 29 43.18 4.74 -19.73
CA ILE A 29 42.35 5.64 -18.91
C ILE A 29 40.86 5.38 -19.15
N VAL A 30 40.42 5.22 -20.40
CA VAL A 30 39.00 5.04 -20.70
C VAL A 30 38.50 3.63 -20.36
N PHE A 31 39.19 2.58 -20.80
CA PHE A 31 38.68 1.21 -20.65
C PHE A 31 39.04 0.57 -19.31
N VAL A 32 40.24 0.81 -18.79
CA VAL A 32 40.73 0.15 -17.56
C VAL A 32 40.31 0.91 -16.32
N ILE A 33 40.16 2.24 -16.40
CA ILE A 33 39.77 3.07 -15.25
C ILE A 33 38.36 3.63 -15.40
N GLY A 34 38.04 4.22 -16.56
CA GLY A 34 36.75 4.85 -16.81
C GLY A 34 35.57 3.89 -16.73
N LEU A 35 35.66 2.74 -17.41
CA LEU A 35 34.61 1.73 -17.42
C LEU A 35 34.27 1.19 -16.01
N PRO A 36 35.22 0.71 -15.19
CA PRO A 36 34.89 0.26 -13.85
C PRO A 36 34.39 1.39 -12.95
N LEU A 37 34.89 2.62 -13.12
CA LEU A 37 34.39 3.77 -12.36
C LEU A 37 32.93 4.08 -12.70
N ILE A 38 32.54 4.02 -13.99
CA ILE A 38 31.14 4.16 -14.41
C ILE A 38 30.28 3.05 -13.79
N VAL A 39 30.75 1.80 -13.79
CA VAL A 39 30.02 0.68 -13.17
C VAL A 39 29.79 0.93 -11.68
N VAL A 40 30.81 1.39 -10.94
CA VAL A 40 30.66 1.71 -9.52
C VAL A 40 29.64 2.83 -9.30
N ILE A 41 29.71 3.91 -10.09
CA ILE A 41 28.74 5.01 -10.01
C ILE A 41 27.33 4.52 -10.33
N SER A 42 27.15 3.71 -11.38
CA SER A 42 25.86 3.14 -11.75
C SER A 42 25.31 2.23 -10.65
N CYS A 43 26.15 1.38 -10.04
CA CYS A 43 25.74 0.53 -8.92
C CYS A 43 25.27 1.37 -7.73
N VAL A 44 26.01 2.42 -7.35
CA VAL A 44 25.60 3.33 -6.27
C VAL A 44 24.29 4.04 -6.62
N PHE A 45 24.15 4.52 -7.86
CA PHE A 45 22.92 5.13 -8.35
C PHE A 45 21.74 4.17 -8.24
N PHE A 46 21.88 2.92 -8.69
CA PHE A 46 20.82 1.91 -8.59
C PHE A 46 20.49 1.56 -7.14
N ILE A 47 21.47 1.48 -6.25
CA ILE A 47 21.24 1.26 -4.81
C ILE A 47 20.40 2.41 -4.25
N VAL A 48 20.78 3.66 -4.51
CA VAL A 48 20.02 4.84 -4.05
C VAL A 48 18.63 4.85 -4.66
N HIS A 49 18.50 4.52 -5.94
CA HIS A 49 17.22 4.50 -6.64
C HIS A 49 16.29 3.41 -6.09
N ALA A 50 16.81 2.22 -5.82
CA ALA A 50 16.07 1.10 -5.22
C ALA A 50 15.57 1.44 -3.80
N PHE A 51 16.33 2.23 -3.02
CA PHE A 51 15.85 2.69 -1.72
C PHE A 51 14.78 3.80 -1.82
N LYS A 52 14.78 4.58 -2.90
CA LYS A 52 13.77 5.65 -3.12
C LYS A 52 12.47 5.12 -3.72
N ILE A 53 12.56 4.16 -4.64
CA ILE A 53 11.40 3.48 -5.25
C ILE A 53 11.22 2.13 -4.55
N LYS A 54 10.86 2.19 -3.26
CA LYS A 54 10.37 1.00 -2.58
C LYS A 54 8.91 0.80 -2.96
N ASP A 55 8.59 -0.30 -3.61
CA ASP A 55 7.24 -0.85 -3.53
C ASP A 55 6.92 -1.07 -2.06
N SER A 56 5.73 -0.66 -1.60
CA SER A 56 5.31 -0.88 -0.21
C SER A 56 5.49 -2.37 0.10
N PRO A 57 6.43 -2.77 0.98
CA PRO A 57 6.55 -4.17 1.35
C PRO A 57 5.21 -4.61 1.95
N VAL A 58 4.91 -5.90 1.82
CA VAL A 58 3.80 -6.54 2.54
C VAL A 58 3.82 -6.01 3.97
N ARG A 59 2.70 -5.43 4.37
CA ARG A 59 2.50 -4.74 5.65
C ARG A 59 3.12 -5.56 6.80
N ASP A 60 4.19 -5.06 7.43
CA ASP A 60 4.90 -5.76 8.54
C ASP A 60 3.96 -6.06 9.73
N ASP A 61 2.86 -5.33 9.80
CA ASP A 61 1.80 -5.45 10.79
C ASP A 61 0.76 -6.54 10.46
N TRP A 62 0.92 -7.36 9.41
CA TRP A 62 -0.05 -8.41 9.04
C TRP A 62 -0.39 -9.37 10.19
N TYR A 63 0.58 -9.67 11.06
CA TYR A 63 0.36 -10.51 12.25
C TYR A 63 -0.48 -9.81 13.32
N MET A 64 -0.31 -8.49 13.45
CA MET A 64 -1.10 -7.67 14.37
C MET A 64 -2.47 -7.31 13.78
N ASP A 65 -2.63 -7.41 12.46
CA ASP A 65 -3.88 -7.10 11.74
C ASP A 65 -5.01 -8.06 12.12
N GLY A 66 -4.68 -9.28 12.55
CA GLY A 66 -5.68 -10.21 13.07
C GLY A 66 -6.39 -9.68 14.32
N LYS A 67 -5.71 -8.90 15.17
CA LYS A 67 -6.31 -8.33 16.39
C LYS A 67 -7.08 -7.04 16.11
N SER A 68 -6.59 -6.19 15.20
CA SER A 68 -7.34 -5.01 14.74
C SER A 68 -8.64 -5.41 14.03
N LEU A 69 -8.65 -6.52 13.28
CA LEU A 69 -9.85 -7.04 12.64
C LEU A 69 -11.00 -7.32 13.64
N TYR A 70 -10.69 -7.92 14.79
CA TYR A 70 -11.70 -8.16 15.83
C TYR A 70 -12.21 -6.88 16.48
N GLN A 71 -11.31 -5.89 16.67
CA GLN A 71 -11.66 -4.60 17.24
C GLN A 71 -12.56 -3.81 16.29
N ASP A 72 -12.26 -3.87 15.00
CA ASP A 72 -13.05 -3.26 13.93
C ASP A 72 -14.42 -3.92 13.77
N ALA A 73 -14.48 -5.25 13.90
CA ALA A 73 -15.75 -5.99 13.84
C ALA A 73 -16.74 -5.55 14.94
N SER A 74 -16.26 -5.09 16.10
CA SER A 74 -17.15 -4.57 17.16
C SER A 74 -17.86 -3.26 16.76
N LYS A 75 -17.20 -2.39 15.98
CA LYS A 75 -17.79 -1.15 15.47
C LYS A 75 -18.85 -1.42 14.41
N ASP A 76 -18.56 -2.37 13.53
CA ASP A 76 -19.46 -2.82 12.48
C ASP A 76 -20.69 -3.52 13.07
N LYS A 77 -20.49 -4.31 14.12
CA LYS A 77 -21.58 -4.94 14.89
C LYS A 77 -22.47 -3.90 15.56
N LEU A 78 -21.89 -2.90 16.22
CA LEU A 78 -22.69 -1.84 16.84
C LEU A 78 -23.51 -1.06 15.80
N ALA A 79 -22.94 -0.76 14.64
CA ALA A 79 -23.68 -0.13 13.54
C ALA A 79 -24.86 -1.00 13.07
N HIS A 80 -24.67 -2.32 13.02
CA HIS A 80 -25.72 -3.28 12.69
C HIS A 80 -26.80 -3.36 13.76
N ASP A 81 -26.43 -3.49 15.03
CA ASP A 81 -27.36 -3.56 16.17
C ASP A 81 -28.28 -2.33 16.23
N LEU A 82 -27.73 -1.15 15.93
CA LEU A 82 -28.46 0.12 15.87
C LEU A 82 -29.31 0.28 14.60
N GLY A 83 -29.11 -0.59 13.60
CA GLY A 83 -29.74 -0.49 12.28
C GLY A 83 -29.33 0.78 11.54
N LEU A 84 -28.06 1.17 11.63
CA LEU A 84 -27.54 2.36 10.95
C LEU A 84 -27.53 2.13 9.44
N SER A 85 -28.06 3.11 8.71
CA SER A 85 -28.00 3.18 7.26
C SER A 85 -27.81 4.63 6.85
N GLY A 86 -27.33 4.88 5.64
CA GLY A 86 -27.20 6.25 5.18
C GLY A 86 -27.07 6.39 3.68
N VAL A 87 -27.29 7.59 3.19
CA VAL A 87 -27.10 7.91 1.77
C VAL A 87 -26.19 9.11 1.68
N MET A 88 -25.04 8.92 1.04
CA MET A 88 -24.11 9.97 0.71
C MET A 88 -24.36 10.43 -0.72
N ARG A 89 -24.46 11.74 -0.89
CA ARG A 89 -24.59 12.41 -2.19
C ARG A 89 -23.37 13.28 -2.40
N LEU A 90 -22.75 13.13 -3.57
CA LEU A 90 -21.61 13.92 -3.99
C LEU A 90 -22.06 14.80 -5.17
N ASP A 91 -22.15 16.10 -4.93
CA ASP A 91 -22.56 17.09 -5.91
C ASP A 91 -21.40 18.06 -6.16
N GLY A 92 -20.96 18.22 -7.42
CA GLY A 92 -19.90 19.17 -7.76
C GLY A 92 -18.94 18.68 -8.84
N THR A 93 -17.74 19.23 -8.80
CA THR A 93 -16.63 18.93 -9.73
C THR A 93 -15.51 18.20 -9.01
N PRO A 94 -14.61 17.48 -9.73
CA PRO A 94 -13.46 16.76 -9.14
C PRO A 94 -12.70 17.52 -8.06
N ASP A 95 -12.54 18.83 -8.25
CA ASP A 95 -11.77 19.70 -7.34
C ASP A 95 -12.54 20.16 -6.09
N ASP A 96 -13.88 20.18 -6.10
CA ASP A 96 -14.74 20.65 -5.00
C ASP A 96 -16.11 19.94 -5.04
N TYR A 97 -16.17 18.71 -4.50
CA TYR A 97 -17.44 18.04 -4.26
C TYR A 97 -18.03 18.52 -2.93
N ALA A 98 -19.26 18.99 -2.97
CA ALA A 98 -20.10 19.12 -1.80
C ALA A 98 -20.66 17.73 -1.45
N VAL A 99 -20.36 17.27 -0.23
CA VAL A 99 -20.85 15.99 0.28
C VAL A 99 -22.03 16.26 1.20
N ARG A 100 -23.12 15.55 0.95
CA ARG A 100 -24.31 15.52 1.81
C ARG A 100 -24.57 14.09 2.24
N PHE A 101 -24.60 13.83 3.53
CA PHE A 101 -24.85 12.50 4.08
C PHE A 101 -26.06 12.52 4.99
N GLU A 102 -27.05 11.69 4.67
CA GLU A 102 -28.23 11.47 5.51
C GLU A 102 -28.03 10.19 6.30
N LEU A 103 -27.87 10.31 7.62
CA LEU A 103 -27.77 9.16 8.52
C LEU A 103 -29.16 8.75 9.02
N LYS A 104 -29.46 7.46 9.03
CA LYS A 104 -30.70 6.91 9.58
C LYS A 104 -30.34 5.83 10.58
N SER A 105 -31.02 5.85 11.71
CA SER A 105 -30.90 4.85 12.75
C SER A 105 -32.28 4.23 12.99
N ALA A 106 -32.34 2.91 13.14
CA ALA A 106 -33.57 2.22 13.52
C ALA A 106 -33.88 2.40 15.02
N GLN A 107 -32.85 2.65 15.82
CA GLN A 107 -32.95 2.89 17.26
C GLN A 107 -32.73 4.37 17.61
N ALA A 108 -33.25 4.81 18.76
CA ALA A 108 -33.00 6.17 19.25
C ALA A 108 -31.53 6.33 19.66
N MET A 109 -30.79 7.19 18.95
CA MET A 109 -29.38 7.48 19.20
C MET A 109 -29.15 9.00 19.17
N SER A 110 -28.19 9.45 19.97
CA SER A 110 -27.66 10.81 19.86
C SER A 110 -26.76 10.92 18.63
N TYR A 111 -27.12 11.77 17.69
CA TYR A 111 -26.31 12.07 16.51
C TYR A 111 -24.99 12.75 16.92
N PRO A 112 -23.83 12.20 16.51
CA PRO A 112 -22.53 12.85 16.77
C PRO A 112 -22.44 14.21 16.07
N ALA A 113 -21.70 15.15 16.67
CA ALA A 113 -21.48 16.47 16.08
C ALA A 113 -20.66 16.39 14.77
N THR A 114 -19.76 15.41 14.67
CA THR A 114 -18.89 15.18 13.53
C THR A 114 -18.82 13.69 13.21
N LEU A 115 -18.70 13.36 11.93
CA LEU A 115 -18.40 12.02 11.44
C LEU A 115 -17.12 12.08 10.62
N ASN A 116 -16.23 11.12 10.83
CA ASN A 116 -15.02 10.99 10.04
C ASN A 116 -15.29 10.06 8.87
N VAL A 117 -14.84 10.47 7.69
CA VAL A 117 -14.96 9.69 6.46
C VAL A 117 -13.56 9.41 5.93
N LYS A 118 -13.23 8.13 5.86
CA LYS A 118 -12.00 7.63 5.27
C LYS A 118 -12.30 7.10 3.87
N VAL A 119 -11.62 7.64 2.86
CA VAL A 119 -11.74 7.20 1.47
C VAL A 119 -10.43 6.59 1.03
N SER A 120 -10.37 5.26 1.04
CA SER A 120 -9.16 4.51 0.69
C SER A 120 -9.22 4.03 -0.76
N HIS A 121 -8.21 4.36 -1.55
CA HIS A 121 -8.08 3.90 -2.92
C HIS A 121 -7.62 2.43 -2.95
N ALA A 122 -8.11 1.65 -3.92
CA ALA A 122 -7.85 0.21 -3.93
C ALA A 122 -6.38 -0.19 -4.13
N THR A 123 -5.53 0.67 -4.69
CA THR A 123 -4.15 0.32 -5.09
C THR A 123 -3.08 1.37 -4.79
N ASP A 124 -3.48 2.60 -4.46
CA ASP A 124 -2.54 3.74 -4.40
C ASP A 124 -2.87 4.58 -3.17
N LYS A 125 -2.07 4.41 -2.12
CA LYS A 125 -2.23 5.14 -0.86
C LYS A 125 -2.06 6.65 -1.01
N ALA A 126 -1.35 7.13 -2.04
CA ALA A 126 -1.21 8.56 -2.28
C ALA A 126 -2.53 9.22 -2.72
N LYS A 127 -3.53 8.41 -3.09
CA LYS A 127 -4.88 8.84 -3.47
C LYS A 127 -5.90 8.66 -2.35
N ASP A 128 -5.47 8.19 -1.18
CA ASP A 128 -6.32 8.12 0.00
C ASP A 128 -6.63 9.55 0.48
N ARG A 129 -7.88 9.78 0.85
CA ARG A 129 -8.37 11.10 1.25
C ARG A 129 -9.31 10.91 2.44
N ASP A 130 -9.02 11.63 3.50
CA ASP A 130 -9.84 11.64 4.71
C ASP A 130 -10.48 13.01 4.84
N PHE A 131 -11.76 13.04 5.20
CA PHE A 131 -12.49 14.29 5.43
C PHE A 131 -13.50 14.13 6.57
N VAL A 132 -13.93 15.26 7.10
CA VAL A 132 -14.88 15.31 8.20
C VAL A 132 -16.21 15.85 7.71
N LEU A 133 -17.27 15.18 8.13
CA LEU A 133 -18.65 15.57 7.94
C LEU A 133 -19.16 16.25 9.22
N THR A 134 -19.72 17.43 9.10
CA THR A 134 -20.25 18.21 10.24
C THR A 134 -21.77 18.09 10.27
N TYR A 135 -22.31 17.85 11.46
CA TYR A 135 -23.75 17.79 11.69
C TYR A 135 -24.40 19.15 11.42
N GLN A 136 -25.49 19.15 10.64
CA GLN A 136 -26.24 20.35 10.29
C GLN A 136 -27.61 20.38 10.97
N SER A 137 -28.50 19.43 10.65
CA SER A 137 -29.88 19.37 11.16
C SER A 137 -30.55 18.05 10.81
N ASP A 138 -31.50 17.59 11.64
CA ASP A 138 -32.45 16.51 11.36
C ASP A 138 -31.90 15.15 10.93
N ASN A 139 -30.58 14.92 11.02
CA ASN A 139 -29.76 13.77 10.55
C ASN A 139 -28.83 14.04 9.35
N LEU A 140 -28.80 15.28 8.89
CA LEU A 140 -28.02 15.71 7.75
C LEU A 140 -26.61 16.12 8.20
N TYR A 141 -25.63 15.60 7.47
CA TYR A 141 -24.24 15.97 7.59
C TYR A 141 -23.73 16.56 6.28
N THR A 142 -22.84 17.55 6.39
CA THR A 142 -22.25 18.19 5.21
C THR A 142 -20.73 18.27 5.33
N GLY A 143 -20.06 18.24 4.18
CA GLY A 143 -18.62 18.35 4.11
C GLY A 143 -18.15 18.69 2.70
N LYS A 144 -16.84 18.87 2.56
CA LYS A 144 -16.18 19.08 1.27
C LYS A 144 -15.21 17.95 1.01
N PHE A 145 -15.15 17.52 -0.24
CA PHE A 145 -14.31 16.41 -0.67
C PHE A 145 -13.69 16.70 -2.02
N THR A 146 -12.40 16.42 -2.15
CA THR A 146 -11.66 16.50 -3.41
C THR A 146 -11.29 15.10 -3.83
N LEU A 147 -11.64 14.74 -5.06
CA LEU A 147 -11.38 13.41 -5.61
C LEU A 147 -10.72 13.54 -6.97
N ASP A 148 -9.78 12.63 -7.24
CA ASP A 148 -9.20 12.52 -8.57
C ASP A 148 -10.31 12.25 -9.62
N PRO A 149 -10.22 12.87 -10.81
CA PRO A 149 -11.24 12.71 -11.86
C PRO A 149 -11.26 11.30 -12.47
N LEU A 150 -10.23 10.48 -12.23
CA LEU A 150 -10.11 9.17 -12.83
C LEU A 150 -11.00 8.15 -12.09
N PRO A 151 -11.91 7.45 -12.80
CA PRO A 151 -12.75 6.46 -12.15
C PRO A 151 -11.95 5.28 -11.58
N ALA A 152 -12.08 5.05 -10.27
CA ALA A 152 -11.40 3.95 -9.59
C ALA A 152 -12.26 3.35 -8.47
N LYS A 153 -11.86 2.18 -7.97
CA LYS A 153 -12.52 1.54 -6.83
C LYS A 153 -11.98 2.16 -5.54
N TYR A 154 -12.91 2.61 -4.70
CA TYR A 154 -12.62 3.14 -3.37
C TYR A 154 -13.39 2.36 -2.31
N TYR A 155 -12.80 2.29 -1.12
CA TYR A 155 -13.44 1.84 0.11
C TYR A 155 -13.76 3.07 0.95
N LEU A 156 -15.03 3.23 1.29
CA LEU A 156 -15.54 4.34 2.06
C LEU A 156 -15.92 3.84 3.44
N ASP A 157 -15.28 4.38 4.46
CA ASP A 157 -15.60 4.09 5.85
C ASP A 157 -16.07 5.37 6.53
N ILE A 158 -17.23 5.32 7.19
CA ILE A 158 -17.80 6.42 7.97
C ILE A 158 -17.83 5.97 9.42
N SER A 159 -17.22 6.74 10.32
CA SER A 159 -17.29 6.48 11.76
C SER A 159 -17.60 7.74 12.56
N ASN A 160 -18.09 7.53 13.79
CA ASN A 160 -18.28 8.60 14.77
C ASN A 160 -17.03 8.89 15.61
N ASP A 161 -16.01 8.04 15.53
CA ASP A 161 -14.75 8.18 16.25
C ASP A 161 -13.67 8.80 15.36
N ASP A 162 -12.64 9.36 16.00
CA ASP A 162 -11.48 9.85 15.27
C ASP A 162 -10.57 8.67 14.88
N HIS A 163 -10.47 8.42 13.56
CA HIS A 163 -9.59 7.42 12.97
C HIS A 163 -8.10 7.59 13.32
N SER A 164 -7.68 8.79 13.78
CA SER A 164 -6.31 9.07 14.22
C SER A 164 -5.98 8.50 15.60
N THR A 165 -7.01 8.16 16.38
CA THR A 165 -6.83 7.66 17.75
C THR A 165 -6.79 6.13 17.77
N ALA A 166 -5.69 5.57 18.28
CA ALA A 166 -5.54 4.11 18.43
C ALA A 166 -6.47 3.51 19.49
N LYS A 167 -7.27 4.34 20.19
CA LYS A 167 -8.15 3.94 21.27
C LYS A 167 -9.59 4.01 20.77
N ILE A 168 -10.23 2.84 20.68
CA ILE A 168 -11.66 2.75 20.41
C ILE A 168 -12.43 3.28 21.62
N GLU A 169 -13.39 4.16 21.36
CA GLU A 169 -14.28 4.68 22.39
C GLU A 169 -15.49 3.76 22.57
N ALA A 170 -16.00 3.67 23.79
CA ALA A 170 -17.23 2.91 24.04
C ALA A 170 -18.38 3.59 23.29
N GLY A 171 -18.99 2.88 22.33
CA GLY A 171 -20.03 3.44 21.45
C GLY A 171 -19.53 3.87 20.07
N SER A 172 -18.29 3.56 19.70
CA SER A 172 -17.80 3.73 18.33
C SER A 172 -18.48 2.76 17.36
N TRP A 173 -19.04 3.28 16.28
CA TRP A 173 -19.66 2.52 15.19
C TRP A 173 -19.03 2.88 13.85
N ARG A 174 -19.14 1.98 12.88
CA ARG A 174 -18.62 2.21 11.52
C ARG A 174 -19.60 1.69 10.46
N LEU A 175 -19.78 2.47 9.40
CA LEU A 175 -20.44 2.06 8.17
C LEU A 175 -19.40 1.97 7.06
N THR A 176 -19.28 0.82 6.42
CA THR A 176 -18.32 0.59 5.32
C THR A 176 -19.05 0.27 4.03
N HIS A 177 -18.56 0.79 2.91
CA HIS A 177 -19.07 0.44 1.59
C HIS A 177 -17.97 0.58 0.53
N SER A 178 -17.99 -0.28 -0.47
CA SER A 178 -17.06 -0.18 -1.61
C SER A 178 -17.79 0.35 -2.83
N GLN A 179 -17.28 1.42 -3.43
CA GLN A 179 -17.91 2.07 -4.58
C GLN A 179 -16.87 2.48 -5.62
N LYS A 180 -17.26 2.45 -6.89
CA LYS A 180 -16.49 3.12 -7.95
C LYS A 180 -16.83 4.61 -7.93
N LEU A 181 -15.85 5.46 -7.65
CA LEU A 181 -15.99 6.92 -7.68
C LEU A 181 -15.34 7.48 -8.96
N PRO A 182 -15.81 8.62 -9.50
CA PRO A 182 -16.90 9.47 -8.99
C PRO A 182 -18.29 8.84 -9.19
N ALA A 183 -19.13 8.87 -8.14
CA ALA A 183 -20.52 8.45 -8.16
C ALA A 183 -21.39 9.51 -7.47
N GLN A 184 -22.59 9.75 -8.00
CA GLN A 184 -23.49 10.79 -7.46
C GLN A 184 -24.12 10.38 -6.13
N ASN A 185 -24.52 9.11 -6.00
CA ASN A 185 -25.18 8.59 -4.79
C ASN A 185 -24.48 7.31 -4.34
N VAL A 186 -24.21 7.22 -3.05
CA VAL A 186 -23.60 6.06 -2.39
C VAL A 186 -24.45 5.69 -1.19
N ALA A 187 -25.08 4.51 -1.24
CA ALA A 187 -25.89 4.00 -0.15
C ALA A 187 -25.02 3.13 0.78
N PHE A 188 -25.17 3.37 2.08
CA PHE A 188 -24.53 2.63 3.15
C PHE A 188 -25.60 1.81 3.87
N LEU A 189 -25.36 0.51 3.96
CA LEU A 189 -26.21 -0.45 4.65
C LEU A 189 -25.38 -1.13 5.74
N PRO A 190 -26.02 -1.59 6.83
CA PRO A 190 -25.33 -2.36 7.84
C PRO A 190 -24.87 -3.70 7.25
N LEU A 191 -23.77 -4.23 7.77
CA LEU A 191 -23.20 -5.49 7.29
C LEU A 191 -24.12 -6.67 7.64
N THR A 192 -24.59 -7.38 6.62
CA THR A 192 -25.49 -8.54 6.79
C THR A 192 -24.81 -9.75 7.44
N ALA A 193 -23.48 -9.74 7.53
CA ALA A 193 -22.71 -10.82 8.16
C ALA A 193 -23.09 -11.05 9.64
N PHE A 194 -23.68 -10.05 10.30
CA PHE A 194 -24.14 -10.13 11.69
C PHE A 194 -25.60 -10.61 11.83
N ASP A 195 -26.36 -10.75 10.73
CA ASP A 195 -27.72 -11.31 10.76
C ASP A 195 -27.71 -12.79 11.21
N ASP A 196 -26.62 -13.51 10.86
CA ASP A 196 -26.46 -14.95 10.99
C ASP A 196 -25.82 -15.41 12.32
N GLU A 197 -25.55 -14.53 13.29
CA GLU A 197 -25.04 -14.93 14.63
C GLU A 197 -25.99 -15.90 15.39
N ARG A 198 -27.18 -16.19 14.82
CA ARG A 198 -28.12 -17.23 15.29
C ARG A 198 -28.00 -18.58 14.58
N GLN A 199 -27.15 -18.74 13.56
CA GLN A 199 -26.85 -20.02 12.94
C GLN A 199 -25.49 -20.51 13.47
N ALA A 200 -25.52 -21.46 14.39
CA ALA A 200 -24.33 -22.23 14.74
C ALA A 200 -23.70 -22.74 13.44
N LEU A 201 -22.47 -22.33 13.17
CA LEU A 201 -21.68 -22.87 12.06
C LEU A 201 -21.78 -24.40 12.13
N PRO A 202 -22.28 -25.08 11.08
CA PRO A 202 -22.40 -26.54 11.11
C PRO A 202 -21.01 -27.11 11.41
N ASP A 203 -20.92 -27.97 12.42
CA ASP A 203 -19.67 -28.55 12.88
C ASP A 203 -18.91 -29.15 11.69
N GLN A 204 -17.81 -28.52 11.30
CA GLN A 204 -17.03 -28.92 10.13
C GLN A 204 -15.99 -29.99 10.45
N ARG A 205 -15.89 -30.44 11.72
CA ARG A 205 -14.92 -31.46 12.13
C ARG A 205 -15.10 -32.78 11.38
N ASP A 206 -16.33 -33.13 11.02
CA ASP A 206 -16.63 -34.39 10.33
C ASP A 206 -16.30 -34.40 8.83
N LYS A 207 -16.15 -33.22 8.19
CA LYS A 207 -15.91 -33.14 6.74
C LYS A 207 -14.50 -33.57 6.33
N ARG A 208 -13.50 -33.44 7.21
CA ARG A 208 -12.12 -33.87 6.92
C ARG A 208 -11.98 -35.38 6.82
N HIS A 209 -12.83 -36.15 7.51
CA HIS A 209 -12.68 -37.60 7.59
C HIS A 209 -13.32 -38.35 6.41
N GLN A 210 -14.20 -37.72 5.63
CA GLN A 210 -14.93 -38.38 4.55
C GLN A 210 -14.24 -38.30 3.18
N GLN A 211 -13.21 -37.46 3.01
CA GLN A 211 -12.55 -37.28 1.70
C GLN A 211 -11.42 -38.28 1.42
N HIS A 212 -11.10 -39.19 2.34
CA HIS A 212 -10.11 -40.25 2.08
C HIS A 212 -10.81 -41.61 1.98
N THR A 213 -11.44 -41.88 0.84
CA THR A 213 -11.71 -43.25 0.43
C THR A 213 -10.39 -43.78 -0.17
N PRO A 214 -9.75 -44.83 0.38
CA PRO A 214 -8.57 -45.40 -0.23
C PRO A 214 -8.92 -45.88 -1.64
N ASP A 215 -8.19 -45.41 -2.64
CA ASP A 215 -8.34 -45.89 -4.02
C ASP A 215 -8.28 -47.42 -4.02
N THR A 216 -9.38 -48.05 -4.42
CA THR A 216 -9.44 -49.50 -4.58
C THR A 216 -8.56 -49.87 -5.76
N ILE A 217 -7.39 -50.44 -5.49
CA ILE A 217 -6.45 -50.94 -6.49
C ILE A 217 -7.17 -52.04 -7.30
N PRO A 218 -7.32 -51.92 -8.64
CA PRO A 218 -7.91 -52.98 -9.43
C PRO A 218 -6.99 -54.22 -9.46
N PRO A 219 -7.55 -55.45 -9.44
CA PRO A 219 -6.75 -56.66 -9.40
C PRO A 219 -5.96 -56.84 -10.71
N LEU A 220 -4.69 -57.27 -10.59
CA LEU A 220 -3.85 -57.65 -11.73
C LEU A 220 -4.54 -58.79 -12.51
N ALA A 221 -4.75 -58.56 -13.81
CA ALA A 221 -5.14 -59.61 -14.73
C ALA A 221 -4.00 -60.65 -14.84
N GLN A 222 -4.38 -61.93 -14.79
CA GLN A 222 -3.49 -63.10 -14.89
C GLN A 222 -2.86 -63.27 -16.27
#